data_AF-A0A0J8RTA9-F1
#
_entry.id   AF-A0A0J8RTA9-F1
#
_cell.length_a   1.000
_cell.length_b   1.000
_cell.length_c   1.000
_cell.angle_alpha   90.00
_cell.angle_beta   90.00
_cell.angle_gamma   90.00
#
_symmetry.space_group_name_H-M   'P 1'
#
loop_
_entity.id
_entity.type
_entity.pdbx_description
1 polymer ?
#
loop_
_entity_poly.entity_id
_entity_poly.type
_entity_poly.pdbx_seq_one_letter_code
_entity_poly.pdbx_strand_id
1 'polypeptide(L)'
;MSKVGGTVDMIQSSEERTVKEIVEQAKETAIERAVACGALRGTVYLAEVDALPLQCALSQERVASYPQTVWRPVTVCLTMTTKMTSRSTREAAKRDAHLDDSNPPAIDIEKYRPKVVKNPKTGVPEWIVSELDVQWIADGCYVLGCAGGGSPFGEYIRIRDQIRQGHTIRIIDASSLPKDALIYWGGHMGSPAVSVERLAHEETEHAFLELMEYLKHDSIDAVMGLEIGGANGLQPLALGSTKNHDCPVIDADWMGRAYPTYWQTTMCVYEEKQLVPCAIASGDGRSIIMTKTTDDEIVDRALRASCSEMGSRVGMAAKPTTTDRVHKYSVINTISLAWRIGRCIARAHANNTLSTVAEQMIDEIGGPETAKVLFRGKIIAVERRLFKGHSYGEITIQQTQQSEEEKSGSDNVPAVAVGGTLKIPFKNENIYAKHISETGEEKYIAMVPDLISVLDTQSGKALGVPEFRYGLMVTVLGIACSPRWSDTPRGLEYGGPGAFGYKNIEYKPLGTLC
;
A
#
# COMPACT_ATOMS: atom_id res chain seq x y z
N MET A 1 -25.17 8.33 -28.67
CA MET A 1 -26.09 7.89 -27.61
C MET A 1 -25.81 8.73 -26.38
N SER A 2 -26.74 9.60 -25.96
CA SER A 2 -26.60 10.34 -24.70
C SER A 2 -27.09 9.44 -23.56
N LYS A 3 -26.18 9.01 -22.67
CA LYS A 3 -26.56 8.36 -21.41
C LYS A 3 -27.05 9.43 -20.45
N VAL A 4 -28.25 9.25 -19.87
CA VAL A 4 -28.78 10.11 -18.83
C VAL A 4 -28.61 9.38 -17.49
N GLY A 5 -27.89 9.99 -16.56
CA GLY A 5 -27.60 9.44 -15.23
C GLY A 5 -27.75 10.50 -14.17
N GLY A 6 -27.93 10.07 -12.92
CA GLY A 6 -28.01 10.95 -11.75
C GLY A 6 -27.03 10.47 -10.69
N THR A 7 -25.92 11.18 -10.51
CA THR A 7 -24.92 10.82 -9.50
C THR A 7 -25.32 11.42 -8.15
N VAL A 8 -25.15 10.63 -7.09
CA VAL A 8 -25.18 11.11 -5.71
C VAL A 8 -23.85 10.79 -5.07
N ASP A 9 -23.20 11.82 -4.54
CA ASP A 9 -22.01 11.74 -3.70
C ASP A 9 -22.30 12.59 -2.46
N MET A 10 -22.42 11.95 -1.30
CA MET A 10 -22.78 12.62 -0.05
C MET A 10 -22.02 12.04 1.12
N ILE A 11 -21.76 12.90 2.10
CA ILE A 11 -21.21 12.53 3.41
C ILE A 11 -22.35 12.63 4.43
N GLN A 12 -22.69 11.53 5.11
CA GLN A 12 -23.72 11.50 6.14
C GLN A 12 -23.21 10.90 7.44
N SER A 13 -23.75 11.38 8.57
CA SER A 13 -23.44 10.80 9.87
C SER A 13 -24.15 9.45 10.07
N SER A 14 -23.44 8.45 10.58
CA SER A 14 -23.99 7.14 10.98
C SER A 14 -24.22 7.00 12.48
N GLU A 15 -24.19 8.10 13.25
CA GLU A 15 -24.51 8.08 14.69
C GLU A 15 -25.97 7.73 14.96
N GLU A 16 -26.88 8.21 14.11
CA GLU A 16 -28.33 8.10 14.30
C GLU A 16 -29.00 7.14 13.31
N ARG A 17 -28.27 6.69 12.26
CA ARG A 17 -28.81 5.90 11.16
C ARG A 17 -27.82 4.82 10.74
N THR A 18 -28.33 3.66 10.36
CA THR A 18 -27.49 2.56 9.89
C THR A 18 -26.95 2.84 8.49
N VAL A 19 -25.76 2.33 8.18
CA VAL A 19 -25.15 2.37 6.83
C VAL A 19 -26.15 1.93 5.76
N LYS A 20 -26.92 0.89 6.06
CA LYS A 20 -27.94 0.34 5.16
C LYS A 20 -29.02 1.37 4.83
N GLU A 21 -29.51 2.12 5.81
CA GLU A 21 -30.51 3.16 5.60
C GLU A 21 -29.96 4.36 4.80
N ILE A 22 -28.71 4.75 5.08
CA ILE A 22 -28.02 5.83 4.35
C ILE A 22 -27.82 5.41 2.89
N VAL A 23 -27.39 4.18 2.66
CA VAL A 23 -27.21 3.61 1.31
C VAL A 23 -28.54 3.52 0.56
N GLU A 24 -29.60 3.00 1.18
CA GLU A 24 -30.92 2.93 0.52
C GLU A 24 -31.45 4.33 0.16
N GLN A 25 -31.28 5.32 1.04
CA GLN A 25 -31.66 6.70 0.72
C GLN A 25 -30.83 7.27 -0.45
N ALA A 26 -29.53 7.02 -0.47
CA ALA A 26 -28.66 7.48 -1.55
C ALA A 26 -29.01 6.82 -2.90
N LYS A 27 -29.41 5.53 -2.88
CA LYS A 27 -29.92 4.82 -4.06
C LYS A 27 -31.20 5.44 -4.58
N GLU A 28 -32.18 5.68 -3.71
CA GLU A 28 -33.44 6.33 -4.09
C GLU A 28 -33.21 7.72 -4.67
N THR A 29 -32.36 8.52 -4.01
CA THR A 29 -32.01 9.87 -4.46
C THR A 29 -31.33 9.86 -5.84
N ALA A 30 -30.45 8.90 -6.12
CA ALA A 30 -29.79 8.77 -7.41
C ALA A 30 -30.76 8.37 -8.53
N ILE A 31 -31.69 7.46 -8.24
CA ILE A 31 -32.77 7.08 -9.17
C ILE A 31 -33.64 8.31 -9.47
N GLU A 32 -34.02 9.08 -8.45
CA GLU A 32 -34.82 10.29 -8.63
C GLU A 32 -34.11 11.35 -9.47
N ARG A 33 -32.80 11.58 -9.23
CA ARG A 33 -31.99 12.49 -10.05
C ARG A 33 -31.92 12.03 -11.50
N ALA A 34 -31.71 10.73 -11.75
CA ALA A 34 -31.70 10.19 -13.10
C ALA A 34 -33.05 10.40 -13.82
N VAL A 35 -34.16 10.18 -13.12
CA VAL A 35 -35.51 10.42 -13.65
C VAL A 35 -35.75 11.92 -13.92
N ALA A 36 -35.32 12.80 -13.02
CA ALA A 36 -35.41 14.25 -13.21
C ALA A 36 -34.60 14.73 -14.43
N CYS A 37 -33.48 14.08 -14.75
CA CYS A 37 -32.70 14.35 -15.95
C CYS A 37 -33.30 13.73 -17.23
N GLY A 38 -34.44 13.04 -17.15
CA GLY A 38 -35.19 12.50 -18.30
C GLY A 38 -35.12 10.98 -18.47
N ALA A 39 -34.60 10.23 -17.49
CA ALA A 39 -34.64 8.77 -17.54
C ALA A 39 -36.05 8.21 -17.27
N LEU A 40 -36.44 7.15 -17.98
CA LEU A 40 -37.64 6.38 -17.64
C LEU A 40 -37.35 5.50 -16.42
N ARG A 41 -38.11 5.66 -15.34
CA ARG A 41 -37.86 5.00 -14.05
C ARG A 41 -37.66 3.47 -14.17
N GLY A 42 -38.45 2.79 -15.01
CA GLY A 42 -38.32 1.34 -15.23
C GLY A 42 -37.09 0.90 -16.03
N THR A 43 -36.28 1.84 -16.52
CA THR A 43 -35.04 1.58 -17.30
C THR A 43 -33.77 1.94 -16.53
N VAL A 44 -33.91 2.50 -15.32
CA VAL A 44 -32.80 2.89 -14.46
C VAL A 44 -32.34 1.67 -13.67
N TYR A 45 -31.06 1.35 -13.75
CA TYR A 45 -30.41 0.42 -12.84
C TYR A 45 -29.19 1.10 -12.21
N LEU A 46 -28.88 0.71 -10.98
CA LEU A 46 -27.70 1.18 -10.27
C LEU A 46 -26.50 0.42 -10.83
N ALA A 47 -25.57 1.14 -11.47
CA ALA A 47 -24.37 0.51 -12.02
C ALA A 47 -23.34 0.26 -10.93
N GLU A 48 -23.24 1.17 -9.97
CA GLU A 48 -22.29 1.08 -8.85
C GLU A 48 -22.87 1.80 -7.64
N VAL A 49 -22.69 1.19 -6.46
CA VAL A 49 -23.05 1.77 -5.17
C VAL A 49 -21.92 1.44 -4.21
N ASP A 50 -21.17 2.46 -3.83
CA ASP A 50 -20.08 2.36 -2.88
C ASP A 50 -20.46 3.14 -1.62
N ALA A 51 -20.27 2.50 -0.47
CA ALA A 51 -20.34 3.13 0.84
C ALA A 51 -18.96 3.02 1.51
N LEU A 52 -18.32 4.16 1.72
CA LEU A 52 -16.99 4.26 2.30
C LEU A 52 -17.11 4.94 3.67
N PRO A 53 -16.81 4.24 4.78
CA PRO A 53 -16.73 4.91 6.08
C PRO A 53 -15.58 5.92 6.06
N LEU A 54 -15.83 7.18 6.40
CA LEU A 54 -14.79 8.18 6.60
C LEU A 54 -14.16 7.93 7.96
N GLN A 55 -12.84 7.76 7.95
CA GLN A 55 -12.09 7.24 9.08
C GLN A 55 -11.42 8.35 9.88
N CYS A 56 -11.14 9.49 9.25
CA CYS A 56 -10.58 10.67 9.91
C CYS A 56 -11.65 11.57 10.58
N ALA A 57 -12.93 11.36 10.29
CA ALA A 57 -14.04 12.09 10.88
C ALA A 57 -14.95 11.10 11.61
N LEU A 58 -15.11 11.27 12.93
CA LEU A 58 -15.98 10.41 13.72
C LEU A 58 -17.37 10.35 13.08
N SER A 59 -17.82 9.11 12.86
CA SER A 59 -19.20 8.77 12.51
C SER A 59 -19.70 9.34 11.18
N GLN A 60 -18.85 9.55 10.16
CA GLN A 60 -19.30 9.98 8.84
C GLN A 60 -19.06 8.91 7.76
N GLU A 61 -19.97 8.81 6.80
CA GLU A 61 -19.93 7.86 5.68
C GLU A 61 -20.08 8.61 4.38
N ARG A 62 -19.18 8.36 3.43
CA ARG A 62 -19.33 8.83 2.05
C ARG A 62 -20.03 7.75 1.24
N VAL A 63 -21.18 8.08 0.67
CA VAL A 63 -21.89 7.18 -0.24
C VAL A 63 -21.87 7.77 -1.64
N ALA A 64 -21.33 6.99 -2.58
CA ALA A 64 -21.31 7.31 -4.00
C ALA A 64 -22.18 6.30 -4.76
N SER A 65 -23.18 6.78 -5.49
CA SER A 65 -24.03 5.93 -6.34
C SER A 65 -24.07 6.46 -7.77
N TYR A 66 -23.83 5.54 -8.72
CA TYR A 66 -23.74 5.82 -10.15
C TYR A 66 -24.78 4.97 -10.90
N PRO A 67 -25.93 5.53 -11.32
CA PRO A 67 -26.88 4.82 -12.17
C PRO A 67 -26.53 4.96 -13.65
N GLN A 68 -26.78 3.92 -14.45
CA GLN A 68 -26.75 3.96 -15.92
C GLN A 68 -28.11 3.57 -16.51
N THR A 69 -28.41 4.05 -17.72
CA THR A 69 -29.63 3.73 -18.48
C THR A 69 -29.30 3.28 -19.91
N VAL A 70 -30.12 2.38 -20.45
CA VAL A 70 -30.14 2.02 -21.89
C VAL A 70 -31.45 2.54 -22.50
N TRP A 71 -31.37 3.47 -23.44
CA TRP A 71 -32.55 4.05 -24.10
C TRP A 71 -33.01 3.17 -25.28
N ARG A 72 -34.31 2.87 -25.38
CA ARG A 72 -34.96 2.37 -26.62
C ARG A 72 -35.99 3.39 -27.09
N PRO A 73 -36.04 3.78 -28.38
CA PRO A 73 -36.96 4.80 -28.85
C PRO A 73 -38.39 4.26 -28.86
N VAL A 74 -39.32 5.00 -28.25
CA VAL A 74 -40.74 4.92 -28.60
C VAL A 74 -41.08 6.20 -29.34
N THR A 75 -41.39 6.06 -30.63
CA THR A 75 -41.80 7.17 -31.50
C THR A 75 -43.18 7.65 -31.08
N VAL A 76 -43.28 8.85 -30.51
CA VAL A 76 -44.53 9.61 -30.45
C VAL A 76 -44.26 11.00 -30.99
N CYS A 77 -44.85 11.27 -32.16
CA CYS A 77 -44.83 12.56 -32.83
C CYS A 77 -45.79 13.51 -32.11
N LEU A 78 -45.27 14.61 -31.55
CA LEU A 78 -46.08 15.76 -31.16
C LEU A 78 -45.27 17.04 -31.36
N THR A 79 -45.66 17.76 -32.41
CA THR A 79 -45.30 19.14 -32.70
C THR A 79 -45.83 20.06 -31.61
N MET A 80 -44.97 20.92 -31.03
CA MET A 80 -45.31 22.31 -30.68
C MET A 80 -44.04 23.15 -30.45
N THR A 81 -43.99 24.25 -31.19
CA THR A 81 -43.08 25.40 -31.10
C THR A 81 -43.31 26.24 -29.84
N THR A 82 -42.25 26.70 -29.18
CA THR A 82 -42.01 28.15 -28.90
C THR A 82 -40.66 28.45 -28.23
N LYS A 83 -39.90 29.33 -28.91
CA LYS A 83 -38.98 30.41 -28.48
C LYS A 83 -37.96 30.16 -27.36
N MET A 84 -36.70 30.02 -27.80
CA MET A 84 -35.48 30.26 -27.04
C MET A 84 -35.35 31.74 -26.62
N THR A 85 -34.96 31.96 -25.36
CA THR A 85 -34.20 33.13 -24.92
C THR A 85 -32.94 32.65 -24.23
N SER A 86 -31.80 32.79 -24.91
CA SER A 86 -30.47 32.48 -24.41
C SER A 86 -29.99 33.57 -23.46
N ARG A 87 -29.71 33.23 -22.20
CA ARG A 87 -28.96 34.08 -21.28
C ARG A 87 -27.62 33.39 -21.01
N SER A 88 -26.58 33.82 -21.72
CA SER A 88 -25.22 33.33 -21.53
C SER A 88 -24.66 33.87 -20.22
N THR A 89 -24.44 33.00 -19.24
CA THR A 89 -23.52 33.28 -18.13
C THR A 89 -22.09 33.15 -18.66
N ARG A 90 -21.35 34.26 -18.65
CA ARG A 90 -19.92 34.30 -19.01
C ARG A 90 -19.12 33.45 -18.00
N GLU A 91 -18.52 32.37 -18.48
CA GLU A 91 -17.45 31.69 -17.77
C GLU A 91 -16.27 32.64 -17.57
N ALA A 92 -15.70 32.66 -16.37
CA ALA A 92 -14.47 33.36 -16.08
C ALA A 92 -13.33 32.78 -16.93
N ALA A 93 -12.56 33.66 -17.57
CA ALA A 93 -11.43 33.31 -18.41
C ALA A 93 -10.45 32.40 -17.65
N LYS A 94 -10.21 31.21 -18.18
CA LYS A 94 -9.07 30.36 -17.80
C LYS A 94 -7.81 31.19 -18.02
N ARG A 95 -7.07 31.48 -16.93
CA ARG A 95 -5.69 31.91 -17.05
C ARG A 95 -4.93 30.73 -17.63
N ASP A 96 -4.35 30.92 -18.80
CA ASP A 96 -3.39 29.99 -19.38
C ASP A 96 -2.23 29.84 -18.40
N ALA A 97 -2.22 28.74 -17.67
CA ALA A 97 -1.01 28.26 -17.03
C ALA A 97 -0.09 27.82 -18.17
N HIS A 98 0.95 28.61 -18.44
CA HIS A 98 2.07 28.16 -19.25
C HIS A 98 2.63 26.88 -18.62
N LEU A 99 2.21 25.73 -19.17
CA LEU A 99 2.90 24.46 -18.98
C LEU A 99 4.19 24.59 -19.77
N ASP A 100 5.30 24.70 -19.06
CA ASP A 100 6.63 24.63 -19.66
C ASP A 100 6.77 23.22 -20.24
N ASP A 101 6.66 23.12 -21.57
CA ASP A 101 6.62 21.88 -22.35
C ASP A 101 8.04 21.30 -22.53
N SER A 102 8.90 21.45 -21.52
CA SER A 102 10.16 20.74 -21.45
C SER A 102 9.89 19.34 -20.93
N ASN A 103 9.39 18.47 -21.81
CA ASN A 103 9.43 17.03 -21.52
C ASN A 103 10.91 16.69 -21.23
N PRO A 104 11.26 16.24 -20.01
CA PRO A 104 12.62 15.85 -19.71
C PRO A 104 13.05 14.78 -20.73
N PRO A 105 14.31 14.76 -21.17
CA PRO A 105 14.78 13.79 -22.14
C PRO A 105 14.41 12.38 -21.68
N ALA A 106 13.85 11.58 -22.59
CA ALA A 106 13.40 10.23 -22.30
C ALA A 106 14.56 9.44 -21.66
N ILE A 107 14.38 9.01 -20.41
CA ILE A 107 15.40 8.29 -19.67
C ILE A 107 15.50 6.87 -20.23
N ASP A 108 16.71 6.47 -20.61
CA ASP A 108 17.01 5.09 -21.02
C ASP A 108 17.01 4.20 -19.77
N ILE A 109 15.86 3.57 -19.48
CA ILE A 109 15.65 2.72 -18.30
C ILE A 109 16.63 1.53 -18.28
N GLU A 110 17.04 1.04 -19.46
CA GLU A 110 17.96 -0.10 -19.57
C GLU A 110 19.38 0.27 -19.13
N LYS A 111 19.84 1.45 -19.51
CA LYS A 111 21.19 1.94 -19.16
C LYS A 111 21.25 2.67 -17.82
N TYR A 112 20.12 3.05 -17.24
CA TYR A 112 20.09 3.75 -15.97
C TYR A 112 20.81 2.96 -14.87
N ARG A 113 21.67 3.64 -14.11
CA ARG A 113 22.35 3.09 -12.94
C ARG A 113 22.24 4.09 -11.78
N PRO A 114 21.91 3.63 -10.56
CA PRO A 114 21.99 4.43 -9.35
C PRO A 114 23.32 5.19 -9.23
N LYS A 115 23.26 6.46 -8.83
CA LYS A 115 24.47 7.24 -8.57
C LYS A 115 25.04 6.84 -7.22
N VAL A 116 26.13 6.08 -7.22
CA VAL A 116 26.87 5.74 -6.00
C VAL A 116 28.15 6.57 -5.95
N VAL A 117 28.34 7.31 -4.85
CA VAL A 117 29.55 8.11 -4.59
C VAL A 117 30.16 7.75 -3.25
N LYS A 118 31.49 7.78 -3.18
CA LYS A 118 32.20 7.55 -1.92
C LYS A 118 32.13 8.82 -1.07
N ASN A 119 31.58 8.73 0.13
CA ASN A 119 31.54 9.84 1.06
C ASN A 119 32.99 10.26 1.40
N PRO A 120 33.35 11.54 1.23
CA PRO A 120 34.73 12.00 1.42
C PRO A 120 35.19 11.96 2.88
N LYS A 121 34.27 11.98 3.85
CA LYS A 121 34.57 11.93 5.29
C LYS A 121 34.70 10.50 5.80
N THR A 122 33.75 9.64 5.46
CA THR A 122 33.68 8.27 6.01
C THR A 122 34.31 7.22 5.08
N GLY A 123 34.46 7.54 3.79
CA GLY A 123 34.88 6.57 2.79
C GLY A 123 33.80 5.54 2.42
N VAL A 124 32.59 5.65 2.96
CA VAL A 124 31.48 4.73 2.70
C VAL A 124 30.88 5.02 1.32
N PRO A 125 30.61 3.99 0.49
CA PRO A 125 29.81 4.16 -0.72
C PRO A 125 28.36 4.50 -0.36
N GLU A 126 27.87 5.62 -0.88
CA GLU A 126 26.50 6.10 -0.68
C GLU A 126 25.78 6.17 -2.01
N TRP A 127 24.64 5.48 -2.11
CA TRP A 127 23.70 5.71 -3.21
C TRP A 127 22.95 7.02 -2.95
N ILE A 128 23.19 8.00 -3.82
CA ILE A 128 22.49 9.28 -3.84
C ILE A 128 21.19 9.10 -4.60
N VAL A 129 20.09 9.15 -3.87
CA VAL A 129 18.75 8.85 -4.38
C VAL A 129 18.25 9.99 -5.26
N SER A 130 17.87 9.67 -6.50
CA SER A 130 17.23 10.61 -7.45
C SER A 130 15.71 10.52 -7.40
N GLU A 131 15.00 11.49 -8.02
CA GLU A 131 13.53 11.43 -8.13
C GLU A 131 13.04 10.13 -8.79
N LEU A 132 13.78 9.63 -9.79
CA LEU A 132 13.45 8.38 -10.49
C LEU A 132 13.63 7.16 -9.59
N ASP A 133 14.70 7.16 -8.78
CA ASP A 133 14.92 6.10 -7.80
C ASP A 133 13.77 6.04 -6.79
N VAL A 134 13.31 7.18 -6.27
CA VAL A 134 12.17 7.22 -5.32
C VAL A 134 10.91 6.69 -5.98
N GLN A 135 10.65 7.02 -7.24
CA GLN A 135 9.49 6.50 -7.97
C GLN A 135 9.52 4.98 -8.08
N TRP A 136 10.66 4.39 -8.45
CA TRP A 136 10.79 2.94 -8.56
C TRP A 136 10.78 2.25 -7.20
N ILE A 137 11.43 2.82 -6.19
CA ILE A 137 11.32 2.32 -4.81
C ILE A 137 9.85 2.33 -4.39
N ALA A 138 9.10 3.41 -4.64
CA ALA A 138 7.69 3.51 -4.28
C ALA A 138 6.82 2.40 -4.93
N ASP A 139 6.97 2.18 -6.23
CA ASP A 139 6.24 1.13 -6.95
C ASP A 139 6.60 -0.27 -6.42
N GLY A 140 7.88 -0.54 -6.14
CA GLY A 140 8.34 -1.81 -5.57
C GLY A 140 7.93 -2.05 -4.13
N CYS A 141 8.00 -1.02 -3.27
CA CYS A 141 7.50 -1.06 -1.90
C CYS A 141 6.02 -1.46 -1.89
N TYR A 142 5.24 -1.03 -2.88
CA TYR A 142 3.84 -1.41 -2.95
C TYR A 142 3.62 -2.88 -3.31
N VAL A 143 4.45 -3.44 -4.20
CA VAL A 143 4.47 -4.88 -4.50
C VAL A 143 4.82 -5.69 -3.26
N LEU A 144 5.85 -5.28 -2.53
CA LEU A 144 6.34 -5.96 -1.31
C LEU A 144 5.44 -5.72 -0.08
N GLY A 145 4.51 -4.78 -0.16
CA GLY A 145 3.63 -4.40 0.95
C GLY A 145 2.47 -5.35 1.23
N CYS A 146 2.25 -6.38 0.41
CA CYS A 146 1.16 -7.35 0.61
C CYS A 146 -0.23 -6.69 0.78
N ALA A 147 -0.48 -5.63 0.00
CA ALA A 147 -1.66 -4.74 0.08
C ALA A 147 -1.75 -3.83 1.33
N GLY A 148 -0.78 -3.89 2.24
CA GLY A 148 -0.65 -3.01 3.40
C GLY A 148 0.49 -2.00 3.31
N GLY A 149 0.99 -1.52 4.44
CA GLY A 149 2.02 -0.46 4.54
C GLY A 149 1.58 0.94 4.08
N GLY A 150 0.33 1.09 3.61
CA GLY A 150 -0.24 2.34 3.13
C GLY A 150 0.14 2.67 1.68
N SER A 151 -0.67 3.48 0.99
CA SER A 151 -0.37 3.89 -0.39
C SER A 151 0.90 4.75 -0.43
N PRO A 152 1.91 4.40 -1.23
CA PRO A 152 3.19 5.11 -1.26
C PRO A 152 3.12 6.48 -1.94
N PHE A 153 2.06 6.77 -2.70
CA PHE A 153 1.99 7.94 -3.57
C PHE A 153 2.20 9.27 -2.81
N GLY A 154 1.54 9.45 -1.66
CA GLY A 154 1.69 10.67 -0.87
C GLY A 154 3.12 10.88 -0.38
N GLU A 155 3.78 9.81 0.07
CA GLU A 155 5.16 9.88 0.57
C GLU A 155 6.16 10.07 -0.56
N TYR A 156 5.94 9.45 -1.72
CA TYR A 156 6.73 9.68 -2.93
C TYR A 156 6.74 11.16 -3.32
N ILE A 157 5.57 11.82 -3.36
CA ILE A 157 5.47 13.24 -3.70
C ILE A 157 6.26 14.09 -2.70
N ARG A 158 6.13 13.79 -1.40
CA ARG A 158 6.85 14.49 -0.33
C ARG A 158 8.37 14.39 -0.49
N ILE A 159 8.89 13.18 -0.72
CA ILE A 159 10.33 12.95 -0.87
C ILE A 159 10.84 13.59 -2.17
N ARG A 160 10.10 13.45 -3.28
CA ARG A 160 10.45 14.10 -4.55
C ARG A 160 10.56 15.62 -4.37
N ASP A 161 9.62 16.23 -3.65
CA ASP A 161 9.64 17.66 -3.40
C ASP A 161 10.81 18.08 -2.49
N GLN A 162 11.22 17.24 -1.52
CA GLN A 162 12.45 17.45 -0.74
C GLN A 162 13.70 17.44 -1.64
N ILE A 163 13.81 16.49 -2.57
CA ILE A 163 14.93 16.41 -3.52
C ILE A 163 14.98 17.68 -4.37
N ARG A 164 13.82 18.15 -4.86
CA ARG A 164 13.71 19.40 -5.65
C ARG A 164 14.08 20.66 -4.86
N GLN A 165 13.89 20.65 -3.55
CA GLN A 165 14.33 21.70 -2.64
C GLN A 165 15.84 21.66 -2.36
N GLY A 166 16.57 20.70 -2.93
CA GLY A 166 18.02 20.57 -2.80
C GLY A 166 18.46 19.67 -1.65
N HIS A 167 17.54 18.98 -0.99
CA HIS A 167 17.88 18.02 0.05
C HIS A 167 18.44 16.73 -0.54
N THR A 168 19.44 16.16 0.12
CA THR A 168 20.10 14.91 -0.31
C THR A 168 19.65 13.75 0.55
N ILE A 169 19.44 12.60 -0.09
CA ILE A 169 19.11 11.33 0.56
C ILE A 169 20.18 10.31 0.16
N ARG A 170 20.68 9.56 1.13
CA ARG A 170 21.75 8.56 0.95
C ARG A 170 21.30 7.21 1.46
N ILE A 171 21.51 6.17 0.65
CA ILE A 171 21.33 4.77 1.07
C ILE A 171 22.71 4.12 1.16
N ILE A 172 22.95 3.34 2.22
CA ILE A 172 24.18 2.55 2.43
C ILE A 172 23.86 1.08 2.62
N ASP A 173 24.83 0.23 2.27
CA ASP A 173 24.80 -1.18 2.61
C ASP A 173 25.01 -1.38 4.12
N ALA A 174 24.30 -2.36 4.72
CA ALA A 174 24.39 -2.62 6.14
C ALA A 174 25.83 -2.92 6.61
N SER A 175 26.68 -3.54 5.78
CA SER A 175 28.11 -3.81 6.06
C SER A 175 28.95 -2.54 6.24
N SER A 176 28.45 -1.38 5.82
CA SER A 176 29.13 -0.10 5.99
C SER A 176 28.86 0.56 7.35
N LEU A 177 28.02 -0.06 8.19
CA LEU A 177 27.70 0.49 9.51
C LEU A 177 28.92 0.48 10.45
N PRO A 178 29.18 1.59 11.17
CA PRO A 178 30.12 1.59 12.27
C PRO A 178 29.73 0.59 13.35
N LYS A 179 30.69 -0.03 14.04
CA LYS A 179 30.44 -1.06 15.05
C LYS A 179 29.43 -0.65 16.12
N ASP A 180 29.51 0.60 16.58
CA ASP A 180 28.73 1.13 17.70
C ASP A 180 27.71 2.19 17.24
N ALA A 181 27.21 2.09 16.01
CA ALA A 181 26.27 3.05 15.44
C ALA A 181 24.94 3.06 16.20
N LEU A 182 24.42 4.27 16.46
CA LEU A 182 23.09 4.54 16.99
C LEU A 182 22.09 4.63 15.84
N ILE A 183 21.21 3.63 15.75
CA ILE A 183 20.31 3.47 14.61
C ILE A 183 18.86 3.69 15.07
N TYR A 184 18.20 4.70 14.49
CA TYR A 184 16.79 4.95 14.73
C TYR A 184 15.93 4.29 13.65
N TRP A 185 14.73 3.88 14.03
CA TRP A 185 13.79 3.23 13.12
C TRP A 185 12.35 3.43 13.60
N GLY A 186 11.42 3.31 12.66
CA GLY A 186 10.02 3.57 12.89
C GLY A 186 9.26 3.80 11.59
N GLY A 187 8.06 4.33 11.72
CA GLY A 187 7.14 4.55 10.61
C GLY A 187 5.76 4.90 11.12
N HIS A 188 4.77 4.82 10.24
CA HIS A 188 3.39 5.10 10.62
C HIS A 188 2.77 3.94 11.38
N MET A 189 1.88 4.31 12.30
CA MET A 189 1.00 3.41 13.03
C MET A 189 -0.44 3.92 12.88
N GLY A 190 -1.36 3.04 12.53
CA GLY A 190 -2.77 3.39 12.36
C GLY A 190 -3.45 2.62 11.23
N SER A 191 -4.56 3.16 10.74
CA SER A 191 -5.31 2.56 9.63
C SER A 191 -4.73 3.00 8.27
N PRO A 192 -4.36 2.07 7.37
CA PRO A 192 -3.97 2.40 6.00
C PRO A 192 -5.05 3.18 5.24
N ALA A 193 -6.32 2.94 5.55
CA ALA A 193 -7.42 3.62 4.88
C ALA A 193 -7.57 5.10 5.32
N VAL A 194 -7.20 5.46 6.56
CA VAL A 194 -7.05 6.88 6.96
C VAL A 194 -5.95 7.56 6.14
N SER A 195 -4.90 6.83 5.76
CA SER A 195 -3.77 7.41 5.03
C SER A 195 -4.13 7.89 3.62
N VAL A 196 -5.28 7.44 3.08
CA VAL A 196 -5.83 7.92 1.80
C VAL A 196 -6.68 9.19 1.99
N GLU A 197 -7.27 9.38 3.16
CA GLU A 197 -8.13 10.54 3.50
C GLU A 197 -7.32 11.71 4.09
N ARG A 198 -6.35 11.38 4.94
CA ARG A 198 -5.48 12.31 5.66
C ARG A 198 -4.05 12.11 5.17
N LEU A 199 -3.56 13.05 4.37
CA LEU A 199 -2.17 13.06 3.91
C LEU A 199 -1.20 13.07 5.10
N ALA A 200 -0.05 12.43 4.90
CA ALA A 200 1.04 12.41 5.87
C ALA A 200 1.55 13.83 6.14
N HIS A 201 1.95 14.09 7.38
CA HIS A 201 2.66 15.30 7.77
C HIS A 201 4.03 14.94 8.37
N GLU A 202 4.41 15.58 9.47
CA GLU A 202 5.69 15.39 10.16
C GLU A 202 5.54 14.45 11.38
N GLU A 203 4.56 13.52 11.35
CA GLU A 203 4.25 12.69 12.51
C GLU A 203 5.42 11.80 12.94
N THR A 204 6.11 11.16 11.99
CA THR A 204 7.23 10.25 12.31
C THR A 204 8.47 11.05 12.71
N GLU A 205 8.72 12.19 12.08
CA GLU A 205 9.77 13.14 12.47
C GLU A 205 9.58 13.61 13.92
N HIS A 206 8.37 14.03 14.28
CA HIS A 206 8.06 14.42 15.65
C HIS A 206 8.26 13.26 16.63
N ALA A 207 7.83 12.04 16.30
CA ALA A 207 8.07 10.89 17.16
C ALA A 207 9.57 10.61 17.39
N PHE A 208 10.40 10.78 16.36
CA PHE A 208 11.86 10.66 16.47
C PHE A 208 12.44 11.72 17.40
N LEU A 209 12.04 12.98 17.22
CA LEU A 209 12.50 14.11 18.04
C LEU A 209 12.13 13.92 19.51
N GLU A 210 10.89 13.53 19.81
CA GLU A 210 10.41 13.26 21.18
C GLU A 210 11.22 12.14 21.86
N LEU A 211 11.53 11.07 21.10
CA LEU A 211 12.32 9.96 21.63
C LEU A 211 13.80 10.33 21.80
N MET A 212 14.37 11.11 20.88
CA MET A 212 15.72 11.66 20.98
C MET A 212 15.86 12.57 22.21
N GLU A 213 14.90 13.47 22.45
CA GLU A 213 14.88 14.34 23.63
C GLU A 213 14.83 13.51 24.92
N TYR A 214 13.94 12.52 24.99
CA TYR A 214 13.82 11.64 26.15
C TYR A 214 15.10 10.84 26.43
N LEU A 215 15.73 10.31 25.38
CA LEU A 215 16.97 9.54 25.47
C LEU A 215 18.24 10.40 25.58
N LYS A 216 18.11 11.72 25.40
CA LYS A 216 19.23 12.68 25.36
C LYS A 216 20.24 12.36 24.26
N HIS A 217 19.73 12.04 23.08
CA HIS A 217 20.55 11.86 21.88
C HIS A 217 20.52 13.12 21.02
N ASP A 218 21.69 13.72 20.79
CA ASP A 218 21.82 14.94 19.96
C ASP A 218 21.94 14.62 18.46
N SER A 219 22.24 13.36 18.11
CA SER A 219 22.44 12.91 16.73
C SER A 219 22.15 11.42 16.59
N ILE A 220 21.99 10.97 15.33
CA ILE A 220 21.80 9.57 14.97
C ILE A 220 22.78 9.21 13.85
N ASP A 221 23.29 7.98 13.84
CA ASP A 221 24.28 7.55 12.85
C ASP A 221 23.64 7.02 11.57
N ALA A 222 22.45 6.41 11.67
CA ALA A 222 21.68 5.95 10.52
C ALA A 222 20.19 5.77 10.86
N VAL A 223 19.37 5.71 9.81
CA VAL A 223 17.94 5.35 9.90
C VAL A 223 17.68 4.02 9.20
N MET A 224 16.79 3.20 9.75
CA MET A 224 16.32 1.97 9.11
C MET A 224 14.79 1.91 9.04
N GLY A 225 14.26 1.17 8.07
CA GLY A 225 12.83 0.93 7.94
C GLY A 225 12.25 0.04 9.03
N LEU A 226 11.02 0.35 9.45
CA LEU A 226 10.14 -0.62 10.10
C LEU A 226 9.89 -1.81 9.16
N GLU A 227 9.43 -1.49 7.96
CA GLU A 227 9.00 -2.42 6.93
C GLU A 227 9.30 -1.82 5.55
N ILE A 228 9.50 -2.67 4.53
CA ILE A 228 9.59 -2.23 3.13
C ILE A 228 8.23 -1.93 2.49
N GLY A 229 7.14 -2.32 3.14
CA GLY A 229 5.80 -2.26 2.56
C GLY A 229 5.26 -0.84 2.41
N GLY A 230 4.74 -0.52 1.22
CA GLY A 230 3.95 0.67 0.96
C GLY A 230 4.64 2.00 1.31
N ALA A 231 3.90 2.93 1.92
CA ALA A 231 4.40 4.23 2.35
C ALA A 231 5.45 4.13 3.47
N ASN A 232 5.34 3.12 4.35
CA ASN A 232 6.31 2.89 5.40
C ASN A 232 7.70 2.54 4.86
N GLY A 233 7.78 1.84 3.73
CA GLY A 233 9.05 1.58 3.03
C GLY A 233 9.77 2.84 2.55
N LEU A 234 9.06 3.96 2.42
CA LEU A 234 9.63 5.25 2.02
C LEU A 234 9.99 6.16 3.20
N GLN A 235 9.40 5.95 4.39
CA GLN A 235 9.62 6.79 5.58
C GLN A 235 11.11 7.00 5.92
N PRO A 236 11.97 5.96 5.90
CA PRO A 236 13.39 6.13 6.19
C PRO A 236 14.08 7.16 5.28
N LEU A 237 13.69 7.24 4.01
CA LEU A 237 14.27 8.17 3.04
C LEU A 237 14.01 9.62 3.42
N ALA A 238 12.79 9.93 3.85
CA ALA A 238 12.45 11.26 4.36
C ALA A 238 13.23 11.56 5.65
N LEU A 239 13.24 10.64 6.62
CA LEU A 239 13.89 10.80 7.92
C LEU A 239 15.42 10.97 7.82
N GLY A 240 16.09 10.20 6.97
CA GLY A 240 17.54 10.28 6.76
C GLY A 240 17.98 11.46 5.88
N SER A 241 17.05 12.13 5.19
CA SER A 241 17.39 13.27 4.33
C SER A 241 18.11 14.38 5.09
N THR A 242 18.88 15.21 4.37
CA THR A 242 19.47 16.45 4.92
C THR A 242 18.44 17.45 5.46
N LYS A 243 17.14 17.29 5.17
CA LYS A 243 16.07 18.13 5.75
C LYS A 243 15.88 17.81 7.23
N ASN A 244 15.98 16.52 7.56
CA ASN A 244 15.67 15.97 8.87
C ASN A 244 16.97 15.68 9.62
N HIS A 245 17.43 14.41 9.65
CA HIS A 245 18.53 14.01 10.51
C HIS A 245 19.92 14.02 9.84
N ASP A 246 19.99 14.27 8.52
CA ASP A 246 21.24 14.28 7.74
C ASP A 246 22.15 13.06 7.98
N CYS A 247 21.55 11.86 7.94
CA CYS A 247 22.26 10.60 8.12
C CYS A 247 21.93 9.62 6.99
N PRO A 248 22.72 8.57 6.74
CA PRO A 248 22.38 7.56 5.76
C PRO A 248 21.18 6.69 6.18
N VAL A 249 20.49 6.15 5.19
CA VAL A 249 19.47 5.11 5.34
C VAL A 249 20.11 3.76 5.07
N ILE A 250 19.82 2.77 5.90
CA ILE A 250 20.31 1.41 5.71
C ILE A 250 19.41 0.71 4.69
N ASP A 251 19.98 0.03 3.70
CA ASP A 251 19.25 -0.85 2.78
C ASP A 251 18.82 -2.15 3.50
N ALA A 252 17.90 -2.01 4.43
CA ALA A 252 17.30 -3.07 5.22
C ALA A 252 16.04 -2.57 5.94
N ASP A 253 15.23 -3.51 6.41
CA ASP A 253 14.14 -3.24 7.35
C ASP A 253 13.92 -4.43 8.30
N TRP A 254 12.97 -4.29 9.22
CA TRP A 254 12.71 -5.31 10.23
C TRP A 254 11.67 -6.37 9.84
N MET A 255 11.08 -6.30 8.65
CA MET A 255 10.00 -7.20 8.24
C MET A 255 10.22 -7.88 6.88
N GLY A 256 10.84 -7.22 5.90
CA GLY A 256 10.95 -7.69 4.51
C GLY A 256 9.62 -7.72 3.74
N ARG A 257 8.54 -7.26 4.39
CA ARG A 257 7.15 -7.18 3.94
C ARG A 257 6.40 -6.21 4.86
N ALA A 258 5.11 -5.99 4.65
CA ALA A 258 4.28 -5.33 5.66
C ALA A 258 3.69 -6.31 6.69
N TYR A 259 3.58 -5.86 7.94
CA TYR A 259 2.77 -6.50 8.98
C TYR A 259 1.87 -5.49 9.70
N PRO A 260 0.73 -5.93 10.27
CA PRO A 260 -0.22 -5.01 10.86
C PRO A 260 0.25 -4.42 12.21
N THR A 261 1.26 -4.98 12.87
CA THR A 261 1.67 -4.59 14.24
C THR A 261 3.19 -4.50 14.42
N TYR A 262 3.64 -3.60 15.32
CA TYR A 262 5.08 -3.35 15.56
C TYR A 262 5.82 -4.51 16.24
N TRP A 263 5.11 -5.34 17.00
CA TRP A 263 5.71 -6.54 17.61
C TRP A 263 5.95 -7.64 16.56
N GLN A 264 5.34 -7.56 15.39
CA GLN A 264 5.64 -8.40 14.22
C GLN A 264 6.86 -7.86 13.48
N THR A 265 7.97 -7.71 14.19
CA THR A 265 9.29 -7.41 13.62
C THR A 265 10.25 -8.57 13.90
N THR A 266 11.16 -8.80 12.97
CA THR A 266 12.25 -9.78 13.14
C THR A 266 13.06 -9.50 14.40
N MET A 267 13.25 -8.23 14.79
CA MET A 267 13.91 -7.90 16.04
C MET A 267 13.18 -8.47 17.28
N CYS A 268 11.84 -8.37 17.34
CA CYS A 268 11.02 -8.93 18.42
C CYS A 268 10.90 -10.48 18.37
N VAL A 269 11.21 -11.09 17.21
CA VAL A 269 11.33 -12.55 17.09
C VAL A 269 12.57 -13.05 17.84
N TYR A 270 13.70 -12.35 17.71
CA TYR A 270 14.97 -12.82 18.28
C TYR A 270 15.28 -12.26 19.67
N GLU A 271 14.77 -11.08 20.02
CA GLU A 271 14.96 -10.47 21.33
C GLU A 271 13.66 -9.87 21.88
N GLU A 272 13.37 -10.09 23.16
CA GLU A 272 12.22 -9.50 23.84
C GLU A 272 12.48 -8.04 24.23
N LYS A 273 11.41 -7.26 24.33
CA LYS A 273 11.39 -5.89 24.87
C LYS A 273 12.26 -4.94 24.06
N GLN A 274 12.13 -5.05 22.74
CA GLN A 274 12.86 -4.21 21.79
C GLN A 274 12.00 -3.07 21.22
N LEU A 275 10.76 -2.90 21.68
CA LEU A 275 9.96 -1.74 21.28
C LEU A 275 10.11 -0.52 22.21
N VAL A 276 10.36 -0.70 23.52
CA VAL A 276 10.42 0.42 24.49
C VAL A 276 11.85 0.77 24.94
N PRO A 277 12.16 2.06 25.22
CA PRO A 277 11.26 3.21 25.10
C PRO A 277 10.91 3.54 23.65
N CYS A 278 9.65 3.93 23.42
CA CYS A 278 9.15 4.39 22.13
C CYS A 278 8.28 5.63 22.28
N ALA A 279 8.08 6.34 21.18
CA ALA A 279 7.23 7.51 21.09
C ALA A 279 6.23 7.37 19.94
N ILE A 280 5.02 7.89 20.12
CA ILE A 280 4.07 8.18 19.04
C ILE A 280 3.76 9.66 18.99
N ALA A 281 3.54 10.20 17.80
CA ALA A 281 3.13 11.59 17.60
C ALA A 281 2.09 11.73 16.49
N SER A 282 1.15 12.66 16.65
CA SER A 282 0.06 12.93 15.70
C SER A 282 0.39 13.99 14.65
N GLY A 283 1.54 14.66 14.77
CA GLY A 283 1.93 15.78 13.88
C GLY A 283 1.31 17.13 14.24
N ASP A 284 0.30 17.16 15.12
CA ASP A 284 -0.37 18.39 15.58
C ASP A 284 -0.01 18.80 17.02
N GLY A 285 1.16 18.35 17.49
CA GLY A 285 1.72 18.70 18.81
C GLY A 285 1.33 17.75 19.95
N ARG A 286 0.62 16.65 19.69
CA ARG A 286 0.38 15.60 20.68
C ARG A 286 1.38 14.46 20.51
N SER A 287 2.10 14.14 21.58
CA SER A 287 3.03 13.01 21.65
C SER A 287 2.77 12.16 22.90
N ILE A 288 3.11 10.88 22.83
CA ILE A 288 3.09 9.96 23.97
C ILE A 288 4.38 9.14 23.94
N ILE A 289 5.07 9.07 25.07
CA ILE A 289 6.26 8.22 25.25
C ILE A 289 5.91 7.06 26.17
N MET A 290 6.11 5.83 25.70
CA MET A 290 6.03 4.62 26.50
C MET A 290 7.43 4.18 26.89
N THR A 291 7.72 4.17 28.19
CA THR A 291 9.09 3.98 28.69
C THR A 291 9.39 2.52 29.05
N LYS A 292 8.38 1.73 29.43
CA LYS A 292 8.53 0.36 29.92
C LYS A 292 7.29 -0.47 29.56
N THR A 293 7.50 -1.78 29.47
CA THR A 293 6.46 -2.77 29.17
C THR A 293 6.78 -4.13 29.79
N THR A 294 5.77 -5.00 29.89
CA THR A 294 5.94 -6.43 30.23
C THR A 294 6.39 -7.26 29.03
N ASP A 295 5.93 -6.91 27.82
CA ASP A 295 6.17 -7.61 26.56
C ASP A 295 5.95 -6.65 25.37
N ASP A 296 6.35 -7.05 24.15
CA ASP A 296 6.23 -6.18 22.97
C ASP A 296 4.79 -6.14 22.40
N GLU A 297 3.95 -7.15 22.63
CA GLU A 297 2.57 -7.18 22.11
C GLU A 297 1.69 -6.11 22.77
N ILE A 298 1.81 -5.93 24.08
CA ILE A 298 1.04 -4.91 24.82
C ILE A 298 1.43 -3.48 24.41
N VAL A 299 2.65 -3.25 23.92
CA VAL A 299 3.09 -1.94 23.41
C VAL A 299 2.22 -1.52 22.24
N ASP A 300 2.08 -2.39 21.23
CA ASP A 300 1.27 -2.11 20.05
C ASP A 300 -0.22 -1.93 20.44
N ARG A 301 -0.76 -2.79 21.30
CA ARG A 301 -2.15 -2.68 21.77
C ARG A 301 -2.44 -1.36 22.49
N ALA A 302 -1.55 -0.93 23.38
CA ALA A 302 -1.72 0.30 24.15
C ALA A 302 -1.57 1.54 23.25
N LEU A 303 -0.54 1.57 22.38
CA LEU A 303 -0.33 2.68 21.46
C LEU A 303 -1.42 2.76 20.38
N ARG A 304 -2.04 1.64 19.94
CA ARG A 304 -3.19 1.67 19.02
C ARG A 304 -4.42 2.28 19.67
N ALA A 305 -4.64 2.01 20.96
CA ALA A 305 -5.73 2.63 21.70
C ALA A 305 -5.52 4.15 21.83
N SER A 306 -4.29 4.62 22.01
CA SER A 306 -4.01 6.06 21.96
C SER A 306 -4.13 6.62 20.54
N CYS A 307 -3.69 5.87 19.53
CA CYS A 307 -3.74 6.27 18.13
C CYS A 307 -5.18 6.61 17.67
N SER A 308 -6.21 5.91 18.15
CA SER A 308 -7.60 6.23 17.80
C SER A 308 -8.01 7.63 18.27
N GLU A 309 -7.57 8.05 19.45
CA GLU A 309 -7.82 9.39 20.00
C GLU A 309 -6.94 10.47 19.34
N MET A 310 -5.88 10.05 18.64
CA MET A 310 -4.93 10.89 17.92
C MET A 310 -5.25 11.01 16.42
N GLY A 311 -6.50 10.74 16.03
CA GLY A 311 -6.96 10.84 14.64
C GLY A 311 -6.69 9.58 13.81
N SER A 312 -6.59 8.42 14.45
CA SER A 312 -6.47 7.08 13.85
C SER A 312 -5.23 6.84 12.98
N ARG A 313 -4.25 7.74 13.08
CA ARG A 313 -2.92 7.64 12.46
C ARG A 313 -1.93 8.49 13.24
N VAL A 314 -0.76 7.93 13.52
CA VAL A 314 0.37 8.57 14.20
C VAL A 314 1.68 8.10 13.54
N GLY A 315 2.74 8.88 13.69
CA GLY A 315 4.10 8.42 13.47
C GLY A 315 4.62 7.76 14.75
N MET A 316 5.50 6.79 14.62
CA MET A 316 6.06 6.07 15.75
C MET A 316 7.57 5.91 15.58
N ALA A 317 8.30 6.20 16.65
CA ALA A 317 9.71 5.90 16.81
C ALA A 317 9.84 4.78 17.84
N ALA A 318 10.47 3.67 17.45
CA ALA A 318 10.72 2.57 18.37
C ALA A 318 12.11 2.70 19.00
N LYS A 319 12.38 1.88 20.02
CA LYS A 319 13.66 1.83 20.73
C LYS A 319 14.84 1.79 19.74
N PRO A 320 15.79 2.74 19.79
CA PRO A 320 16.96 2.73 18.93
C PRO A 320 17.77 1.44 19.08
N THR A 321 18.41 1.02 17.99
CA THR A 321 19.16 -0.23 17.92
C THR A 321 20.64 0.01 17.65
N THR A 322 21.36 -1.10 17.54
CA THR A 322 22.80 -1.17 17.31
C THR A 322 23.12 -1.95 16.04
N THR A 323 24.27 -1.68 15.43
CA THR A 323 24.81 -2.40 14.25
C THR A 323 24.79 -3.92 14.37
N ASP A 324 25.17 -4.47 15.53
CA ASP A 324 25.15 -5.92 15.77
C ASP A 324 23.76 -6.55 15.55
N ARG A 325 22.70 -5.88 15.98
CA ARG A 325 21.32 -6.33 15.81
C ARG A 325 20.86 -6.21 14.37
N VAL A 326 21.27 -5.14 13.67
CA VAL A 326 20.97 -4.99 12.25
C VAL A 326 21.55 -6.16 11.47
N HIS A 327 22.84 -6.48 11.65
CA HIS A 327 23.46 -7.64 10.99
C HIS A 327 22.80 -8.97 11.36
N LYS A 328 22.44 -9.14 12.62
CA LYS A 328 21.90 -10.41 13.12
C LYS A 328 20.44 -10.65 12.79
N TYR A 329 19.60 -9.63 12.72
CA TYR A 329 18.15 -9.84 12.72
C TYR A 329 17.41 -9.16 11.57
N SER A 330 17.98 -8.13 10.92
CA SER A 330 17.28 -7.42 9.83
C SER A 330 17.09 -8.29 8.58
N VAL A 331 16.12 -7.89 7.76
CA VAL A 331 16.00 -8.34 6.37
C VAL A 331 16.76 -7.32 5.51
N ILE A 332 17.87 -7.77 4.91
CA ILE A 332 18.78 -6.92 4.14
C ILE A 332 18.33 -6.75 2.70
N ASN A 333 18.78 -5.68 2.05
CA ASN A 333 18.65 -5.39 0.62
C ASN A 333 17.20 -5.18 0.15
N THR A 334 16.33 -4.72 1.03
CA THR A 334 14.90 -4.58 0.75
C THR A 334 14.58 -3.34 -0.07
N ILE A 335 15.32 -2.24 0.11
CA ILE A 335 15.17 -1.01 -0.70
C ILE A 335 15.71 -1.24 -2.11
N SER A 336 16.87 -1.89 -2.25
CA SER A 336 17.40 -2.24 -3.57
C SER A 336 16.53 -3.27 -4.30
N LEU A 337 15.91 -4.23 -3.60
CA LEU A 337 14.89 -5.10 -4.17
C LEU A 337 13.66 -4.32 -4.64
N ALA A 338 13.11 -3.42 -3.82
CA ALA A 338 11.99 -2.57 -4.20
C ALA A 338 12.33 -1.74 -5.46
N TRP A 339 13.51 -1.15 -5.52
CA TRP A 339 13.98 -0.42 -6.69
C TRP A 339 14.03 -1.30 -7.97
N ARG A 340 14.52 -2.54 -7.87
CA ARG A 340 14.56 -3.47 -9.02
C ARG A 340 13.17 -3.80 -9.52
N ILE A 341 12.22 -4.06 -8.61
CA ILE A 341 10.82 -4.32 -8.94
C ILE A 341 10.17 -3.10 -9.60
N GLY A 342 10.34 -1.90 -9.06
CA GLY A 342 9.80 -0.69 -9.67
C GLY A 342 10.39 -0.37 -11.04
N ARG A 343 11.71 -0.58 -11.20
CA ARG A 343 12.38 -0.48 -12.50
C ARG A 343 11.79 -1.49 -13.49
N CYS A 344 11.50 -2.72 -13.07
CA CYS A 344 10.84 -3.74 -13.89
C CYS A 344 9.47 -3.27 -14.40
N ILE A 345 8.63 -2.69 -13.53
CA ILE A 345 7.34 -2.13 -13.92
C ILE A 345 7.52 -1.02 -14.97
N ALA A 346 8.47 -0.10 -14.73
CA ALA A 346 8.74 0.99 -15.65
C ALA A 346 9.26 0.50 -17.01
N ARG A 347 10.12 -0.54 -17.03
CA ARG A 347 10.59 -1.20 -18.26
C ARG A 347 9.43 -1.85 -19.02
N ALA A 348 8.56 -2.57 -18.32
CA ALA A 348 7.41 -3.24 -18.93
C ALA A 348 6.45 -2.23 -19.58
N HIS A 349 6.22 -1.08 -18.94
CA HIS A 349 5.49 0.04 -19.54
C HIS A 349 6.17 0.58 -20.79
N ALA A 350 7.47 0.89 -20.71
CA ALA A 350 8.21 1.47 -21.84
C ALA A 350 8.27 0.53 -23.07
N ASN A 351 8.31 -0.78 -22.82
CA ASN A 351 8.43 -1.80 -23.87
C ASN A 351 7.10 -2.45 -24.28
N ASN A 352 5.96 -2.03 -23.71
CA ASN A 352 4.65 -2.63 -23.93
C ASN A 352 4.60 -4.14 -23.62
N THR A 353 5.26 -4.58 -22.55
CA THR A 353 5.29 -5.98 -22.10
C THR A 353 4.59 -6.17 -20.76
N LEU A 354 3.55 -5.37 -20.46
CA LEU A 354 2.83 -5.43 -19.19
C LEU A 354 2.17 -6.78 -18.94
N SER A 355 1.79 -7.50 -20.00
CA SER A 355 1.21 -8.85 -19.91
C SER A 355 2.13 -9.88 -19.25
N THR A 356 3.45 -9.66 -19.28
CA THR A 356 4.48 -10.54 -18.69
C THR A 356 5.22 -9.87 -17.53
N VAL A 357 4.70 -8.78 -16.98
CA VAL A 357 5.40 -8.03 -15.92
C VAL A 357 5.60 -8.87 -14.66
N ALA A 358 4.66 -9.76 -14.33
CA ALA A 358 4.78 -10.65 -13.18
C ALA A 358 5.92 -11.66 -13.37
N GLU A 359 6.09 -12.21 -14.58
CA GLU A 359 7.23 -13.06 -14.94
C GLU A 359 8.55 -12.30 -14.83
N GLN A 360 8.63 -11.09 -15.38
CA GLN A 360 9.83 -10.27 -15.30
C GLN A 360 10.16 -9.91 -13.84
N MET A 361 9.15 -9.67 -13.00
CA MET A 361 9.35 -9.47 -11.55
C MET A 361 9.92 -10.71 -10.88
N ILE A 362 9.49 -11.92 -11.25
CA ILE A 362 10.04 -13.17 -10.70
C ILE A 362 11.55 -13.22 -10.92
N ASP A 363 12.01 -12.90 -12.13
CA ASP A 363 13.45 -12.86 -12.46
C ASP A 363 14.20 -11.82 -11.60
N GLU A 364 13.61 -10.64 -11.39
CA GLU A 364 14.20 -9.59 -10.55
C GLU A 364 14.17 -9.93 -9.05
N ILE A 365 13.26 -10.79 -8.58
CA ILE A 365 13.11 -11.14 -7.17
C ILE A 365 14.04 -12.28 -6.74
N GLY A 366 14.57 -13.06 -7.68
CA GLY A 366 15.44 -14.22 -7.40
C GLY A 366 15.08 -15.48 -8.18
N GLY A 367 14.09 -15.40 -9.06
CA GLY A 367 13.66 -16.50 -9.93
C GLY A 367 12.53 -17.35 -9.35
N PRO A 368 12.15 -18.44 -10.06
CA PRO A 368 10.96 -19.23 -9.78
C PRO A 368 11.00 -20.04 -8.46
N GLU A 369 12.19 -20.18 -7.87
CA GLU A 369 12.36 -20.77 -6.53
C GLU A 369 11.93 -19.81 -5.42
N THR A 370 12.05 -18.50 -5.65
CA THR A 370 11.69 -17.45 -4.69
C THR A 370 10.30 -16.90 -4.92
N ALA A 371 9.89 -16.67 -6.17
CA ALA A 371 8.62 -16.04 -6.50
C ALA A 371 7.82 -16.80 -7.56
N LYS A 372 6.49 -16.76 -7.47
CA LYS A 372 5.58 -17.52 -8.36
C LYS A 372 4.31 -16.74 -8.65
N VAL A 373 3.79 -16.86 -9.86
CA VAL A 373 2.41 -16.46 -10.14
C VAL A 373 1.47 -17.47 -9.48
N LEU A 374 0.66 -17.02 -8.53
CA LEU A 374 -0.27 -17.89 -7.81
C LEU A 374 -1.55 -18.12 -8.61
N PHE A 375 -2.10 -17.05 -9.19
CA PHE A 375 -3.39 -17.08 -9.87
C PHE A 375 -3.58 -15.85 -10.76
N ARG A 376 -4.44 -15.95 -11.77
CA ARG A 376 -4.85 -14.85 -12.65
C ARG A 376 -6.37 -14.83 -12.76
N GLY A 377 -6.98 -13.65 -12.72
CA GLY A 377 -8.42 -13.56 -12.87
C GLY A 377 -8.99 -12.18 -12.62
N LYS A 378 -10.30 -12.14 -12.39
CA LYS A 378 -11.08 -10.92 -12.14
C LYS A 378 -11.60 -10.93 -10.72
N ILE A 379 -11.46 -9.81 -10.01
CA ILE A 379 -12.09 -9.65 -8.70
C ILE A 379 -13.61 -9.64 -8.88
N ILE A 380 -14.30 -10.61 -8.27
CA ILE A 380 -15.76 -10.76 -8.34
C ILE A 380 -16.48 -10.46 -7.02
N ALA A 381 -15.75 -10.36 -5.92
CA ALA A 381 -16.30 -9.92 -4.64
C ALA A 381 -15.21 -9.29 -3.77
N VAL A 382 -15.61 -8.28 -3.00
CA VAL A 382 -14.76 -7.58 -2.03
C VAL A 382 -15.59 -7.36 -0.78
N GLU A 383 -15.24 -8.03 0.31
CA GLU A 383 -15.84 -7.82 1.63
C GLU A 383 -14.88 -7.01 2.48
N ARG A 384 -15.37 -5.97 3.17
CA ARG A 384 -14.55 -5.09 4.01
C ARG A 384 -15.31 -4.66 5.26
N ARG A 385 -14.59 -4.63 6.38
CA ARG A 385 -15.04 -4.02 7.63
C ARG A 385 -13.85 -3.46 8.40
N LEU A 386 -14.06 -2.36 9.11
CA LEU A 386 -13.04 -1.80 10.00
C LEU A 386 -13.27 -2.32 11.43
N PHE A 387 -12.21 -2.75 12.11
CA PHE A 387 -12.28 -3.17 13.50
C PHE A 387 -10.96 -2.87 14.23
N LYS A 388 -11.01 -2.14 15.35
CA LYS A 388 -9.84 -1.78 16.20
C LYS A 388 -8.63 -1.23 15.40
N GLY A 389 -8.86 -0.31 14.47
CA GLY A 389 -7.79 0.31 13.67
C GLY A 389 -7.21 -0.56 12.56
N HIS A 390 -7.80 -1.73 12.30
CA HIS A 390 -7.44 -2.60 11.18
C HIS A 390 -8.60 -2.78 10.21
N SER A 391 -8.29 -2.84 8.91
CA SER A 391 -9.22 -3.23 7.85
C SER A 391 -9.21 -4.75 7.70
N TYR A 392 -10.35 -5.37 7.98
CA TYR A 392 -10.57 -6.81 7.81
C TYR A 392 -11.44 -7.06 6.58
N GLY A 393 -11.20 -8.17 5.90
CA GLY A 393 -12.04 -8.53 4.76
C GLY A 393 -11.52 -9.71 3.97
N GLU A 394 -12.14 -9.95 2.82
CA GLU A 394 -11.77 -10.99 1.86
C GLU A 394 -12.03 -10.49 0.44
N ILE A 395 -11.09 -10.75 -0.47
CA ILE A 395 -11.34 -10.65 -1.90
C ILE A 395 -11.55 -12.05 -2.49
N THR A 396 -12.48 -12.15 -3.43
CA THR A 396 -12.68 -13.35 -4.25
C THR A 396 -12.34 -13.04 -5.69
N ILE A 397 -11.41 -13.80 -6.27
CA ILE A 397 -10.93 -13.67 -7.64
C ILE A 397 -11.40 -14.90 -8.42
N GLN A 398 -12.14 -14.70 -9.50
CA GLN A 398 -12.58 -15.75 -10.41
C GLN A 398 -11.62 -15.81 -11.60
N GLN A 399 -11.20 -17.00 -12.01
CA GLN A 399 -10.40 -17.11 -13.23
C GLN A 399 -11.16 -16.58 -14.45
N THR A 400 -10.46 -15.82 -15.28
CA THR A 400 -10.99 -15.29 -16.55
C THR A 400 -11.06 -16.38 -17.60
N GLN A 401 -12.08 -16.34 -18.46
CA GLN A 401 -12.17 -17.27 -19.58
C GLN A 401 -11.11 -16.90 -20.63
N GLN A 402 -10.60 -17.89 -21.38
CA GLN A 402 -9.63 -17.70 -22.47
C GLN A 402 -10.05 -16.67 -23.54
N SER A 403 -11.33 -16.32 -23.62
CA SER A 403 -11.87 -15.29 -24.53
C SER A 403 -11.73 -13.85 -24.01
N GLU A 404 -11.56 -13.66 -22.70
CA GLU A 404 -11.30 -12.36 -22.05
C GLU A 404 -9.79 -12.10 -21.89
N GLU A 405 -8.95 -13.09 -22.18
CA GLU A 405 -7.50 -12.95 -22.20
C GLU A 405 -7.06 -12.37 -23.54
N GLU A 406 -6.44 -11.17 -23.52
CA GLU A 406 -5.64 -10.73 -24.66
C GLU A 406 -4.61 -11.83 -24.93
N LYS A 407 -4.53 -12.31 -26.18
CA LYS A 407 -3.59 -13.36 -26.59
C LYS A 407 -2.16 -12.95 -26.24
N SER A 408 -1.72 -13.33 -25.05
CA SER A 408 -0.35 -13.15 -24.60
C SER A 408 0.49 -14.21 -25.31
N GLY A 409 1.68 -13.81 -25.75
CA GLY A 409 2.63 -14.71 -26.40
C GLY A 409 2.98 -15.91 -25.52
N SER A 410 3.68 -16.89 -26.10
CA SER A 410 4.06 -18.19 -25.50
C SER A 410 4.90 -18.15 -24.22
N ASP A 411 5.10 -16.99 -23.61
CA ASP A 411 6.16 -16.74 -22.61
C ASP A 411 5.62 -16.56 -21.18
N ASN A 412 4.31 -16.76 -20.95
CA ASN A 412 3.74 -16.71 -19.61
C ASN A 412 4.18 -17.93 -18.78
N VAL A 413 4.64 -17.69 -17.55
CA VAL A 413 4.94 -18.76 -16.60
C VAL A 413 3.62 -19.33 -16.07
N PRO A 414 3.47 -20.67 -15.99
CA PRO A 414 2.27 -21.30 -15.46
C PRO A 414 1.97 -20.83 -14.03
N ALA A 415 0.72 -20.46 -13.78
CA ALA A 415 0.27 -20.15 -12.42
C ALA A 415 0.22 -21.42 -11.56
N VAL A 416 0.43 -21.27 -10.24
CA VAL A 416 0.39 -22.38 -9.27
C VAL A 416 -0.98 -23.07 -9.26
N ALA A 417 -2.06 -22.30 -9.44
CA ALA A 417 -3.41 -22.82 -9.57
C ALA A 417 -4.13 -22.22 -10.79
N VAL A 418 -4.97 -23.05 -11.41
CA VAL A 418 -5.84 -22.69 -12.55
C VAL A 418 -7.25 -23.28 -12.34
N GLY A 419 -8.24 -22.68 -13.00
CA GLY A 419 -9.67 -22.94 -12.83
C GLY A 419 -10.24 -22.35 -11.54
N GLY A 420 -11.57 -22.33 -11.41
CA GLY A 420 -12.24 -22.00 -10.15
C GLY A 420 -11.98 -20.58 -9.62
N THR A 421 -11.86 -20.44 -8.30
CA THR A 421 -11.73 -19.16 -7.60
C THR A 421 -10.55 -19.15 -6.62
N LEU A 422 -10.01 -17.96 -6.35
CA LEU A 422 -9.04 -17.71 -5.29
C LEU A 422 -9.64 -16.76 -4.25
N LYS A 423 -9.59 -17.15 -2.99
CA LYS A 423 -9.98 -16.32 -1.84
C LYS A 423 -8.75 -15.86 -1.08
N ILE A 424 -8.69 -14.55 -0.81
CA ILE A 424 -7.61 -13.92 -0.06
C ILE A 424 -8.21 -13.06 1.05
N PRO A 425 -8.22 -13.52 2.31
CA PRO A 425 -8.54 -12.67 3.44
C PRO A 425 -7.38 -11.73 3.76
N PHE A 426 -7.72 -10.58 4.33
CA PHE A 426 -6.76 -9.56 4.76
C PHE A 426 -7.11 -8.99 6.14
N LYS A 427 -6.06 -8.57 6.86
CA LYS A 427 -6.10 -7.70 8.05
C LYS A 427 -5.02 -6.64 7.84
N ASN A 428 -5.38 -5.52 7.24
CA ASN A 428 -4.49 -4.53 6.60
C ASN A 428 -3.62 -5.12 5.46
N GLU A 429 -3.08 -6.32 5.64
CA GLU A 429 -2.28 -7.07 4.67
C GLU A 429 -2.95 -8.40 4.30
N ASN A 430 -2.63 -8.92 3.11
CA ASN A 430 -3.06 -10.25 2.64
C ASN A 430 -2.45 -11.37 3.50
N ILE A 431 -3.27 -12.35 3.88
CA ILE A 431 -2.91 -13.37 4.87
C ILE A 431 -2.62 -14.73 4.23
N TYR A 432 -3.55 -15.25 3.43
CA TYR A 432 -3.35 -16.50 2.69
C TYR A 432 -4.06 -16.46 1.35
N ALA A 433 -3.70 -17.36 0.45
CA ALA A 433 -4.37 -17.57 -0.81
C ALA A 433 -4.96 -18.98 -0.83
N LYS A 434 -6.29 -19.09 -0.77
CA LYS A 434 -7.02 -20.36 -0.79
C LYS A 434 -7.70 -20.52 -2.14
N HIS A 435 -7.21 -21.47 -2.94
CA HIS A 435 -7.80 -21.85 -4.21
C HIS A 435 -8.97 -22.82 -3.96
N ILE A 436 -10.07 -22.62 -4.69
CA ILE A 436 -11.23 -23.49 -4.73
C ILE A 436 -11.43 -23.86 -6.19
N SER A 437 -11.17 -25.13 -6.52
CA SER A 437 -11.30 -25.63 -7.90
C SER A 437 -12.75 -25.65 -8.38
N GLU A 438 -12.97 -25.90 -9.67
CA GLU A 438 -14.32 -26.06 -10.24
C GLU A 438 -15.09 -27.25 -9.64
N THR A 439 -14.37 -28.25 -9.11
CA THR A 439 -14.96 -29.41 -8.43
C THR A 439 -15.22 -29.14 -6.95
N GLY A 440 -14.84 -27.96 -6.44
CA GLY A 440 -15.01 -27.57 -5.03
C GLY A 440 -13.87 -28.02 -4.10
N GLU A 441 -12.75 -28.50 -4.63
CA GLU A 441 -11.57 -28.85 -3.82
C GLU A 441 -10.88 -27.57 -3.32
N GLU A 442 -10.61 -27.49 -2.01
CA GLU A 442 -9.94 -26.35 -1.40
C GLU A 442 -8.45 -26.63 -1.13
N LYS A 443 -7.57 -25.70 -1.55
CA LYS A 443 -6.12 -25.79 -1.33
C LYS A 443 -5.52 -24.43 -0.99
N TYR A 444 -4.75 -24.37 0.10
CA TYR A 444 -3.90 -23.22 0.39
C TYR A 444 -2.65 -23.26 -0.50
N ILE A 445 -2.45 -22.23 -1.31
CA ILE A 445 -1.34 -22.15 -2.28
C ILE A 445 -0.26 -21.14 -1.87
N ALA A 446 -0.56 -20.24 -0.94
CA ALA A 446 0.39 -19.34 -0.28
C ALA A 446 -0.17 -18.87 1.06
N MET A 447 0.69 -18.50 2.01
CA MET A 447 0.29 -17.92 3.29
C MET A 447 1.43 -17.16 3.96
N VAL A 448 1.10 -16.21 4.81
CA VAL A 448 2.05 -15.54 5.71
C VAL A 448 2.93 -16.56 6.45
N PRO A 449 4.23 -16.30 6.66
CA PRO A 449 4.97 -15.06 6.39
C PRO A 449 5.26 -14.74 4.91
N ASP A 450 5.06 -15.65 3.97
CA ASP A 450 5.26 -15.37 2.53
C ASP A 450 4.39 -14.20 2.06
N LEU A 451 4.92 -13.43 1.11
CA LEU A 451 4.25 -12.24 0.59
C LEU A 451 3.22 -12.67 -0.45
N ILE A 452 2.04 -12.04 -0.38
CA ILE A 452 0.96 -12.22 -1.35
C ILE A 452 0.63 -10.83 -1.89
N SER A 453 1.07 -10.55 -3.10
CA SER A 453 0.83 -9.29 -3.79
C SER A 453 -0.23 -9.46 -4.86
N VAL A 454 -1.17 -8.52 -4.92
CA VAL A 454 -2.23 -8.51 -5.94
C VAL A 454 -1.93 -7.36 -6.88
N LEU A 455 -1.56 -7.68 -8.11
CA LEU A 455 -1.19 -6.73 -9.15
C LEU A 455 -2.39 -6.45 -10.05
N ASP A 456 -2.64 -5.20 -10.39
CA ASP A 456 -3.52 -4.85 -11.50
C ASP A 456 -2.86 -5.27 -12.81
N THR A 457 -3.52 -6.15 -13.57
CA THR A 457 -2.97 -6.69 -14.82
C THR A 457 -2.76 -5.61 -15.89
N GLN A 458 -3.51 -4.50 -15.85
CA GLN A 458 -3.39 -3.45 -16.85
C GLN A 458 -2.19 -2.55 -16.62
N SER A 459 -1.88 -2.21 -15.37
CA SER A 459 -0.74 -1.35 -15.02
C SER A 459 0.50 -2.11 -14.54
N GLY A 460 0.38 -3.38 -14.15
CA GLY A 460 1.45 -4.12 -13.47
C GLY A 460 1.76 -3.65 -12.05
N LYS A 461 1.04 -2.64 -11.54
CA LYS A 461 1.23 -2.09 -10.20
C LYS A 461 0.45 -2.89 -9.17
N ALA A 462 0.94 -2.89 -7.93
CA ALA A 462 0.22 -3.50 -6.82
C ALA A 462 -1.03 -2.72 -6.45
N LEU A 463 -2.01 -3.44 -5.90
CA LEU A 463 -3.24 -2.90 -5.34
C LEU A 463 -3.21 -3.03 -3.82
N GLY A 464 -3.47 -1.93 -3.13
CA GLY A 464 -3.66 -1.89 -1.68
C GLY A 464 -5.08 -2.30 -1.28
N VAL A 465 -5.26 -2.62 0.00
CA VAL A 465 -6.59 -2.92 0.55
C VAL A 465 -7.62 -1.85 0.20
N PRO A 466 -7.35 -0.52 0.27
CA PRO A 466 -8.32 0.49 -0.12
C PRO A 466 -8.74 0.43 -1.61
N GLU A 467 -7.94 -0.17 -2.50
CA GLU A 467 -8.09 -0.11 -3.95
C GLU A 467 -8.78 -1.32 -4.58
N PHE A 468 -8.91 -2.46 -3.89
CA PHE A 468 -9.65 -3.60 -4.46
C PHE A 468 -11.09 -3.24 -4.87
N ARG A 469 -11.43 -3.38 -6.14
CA ARG A 469 -12.78 -3.14 -6.65
C ARG A 469 -13.25 -4.33 -7.48
N TYR A 470 -14.56 -4.51 -7.51
CA TYR A 470 -15.17 -5.48 -8.41
C TYR A 470 -14.77 -5.15 -9.86
N GLY A 471 -14.49 -6.20 -10.65
CA GLY A 471 -14.20 -6.08 -12.08
C GLY A 471 -12.74 -5.81 -12.42
N LEU A 472 -11.87 -5.53 -11.44
CA LEU A 472 -10.43 -5.39 -11.69
C LEU A 472 -9.84 -6.74 -12.14
N MET A 473 -9.07 -6.68 -13.22
CA MET A 473 -8.27 -7.81 -13.72
C MET A 473 -6.96 -7.82 -12.94
N VAL A 474 -6.64 -8.95 -12.32
CA VAL A 474 -5.51 -9.05 -11.42
C VAL A 474 -4.65 -10.28 -11.65
N THR A 475 -3.37 -10.13 -11.36
CA THR A 475 -2.39 -11.22 -11.26
C THR A 475 -1.91 -11.29 -9.82
N VAL A 476 -2.01 -12.46 -9.20
CA VAL A 476 -1.58 -12.67 -7.81
C VAL A 476 -0.17 -13.24 -7.82
N LEU A 477 0.77 -12.49 -7.26
CA LEU A 477 2.18 -12.88 -7.11
C LEU A 477 2.44 -13.33 -5.67
N GLY A 478 3.10 -14.47 -5.53
CA GLY A 478 3.61 -14.96 -4.25
C GLY A 478 5.13 -14.84 -4.20
N ILE A 479 5.69 -14.41 -3.07
CA ILE A 479 7.14 -14.29 -2.86
C ILE A 479 7.50 -14.94 -1.52
N ALA A 480 8.53 -15.80 -1.52
CA ALA A 480 9.04 -16.45 -0.31
C ALA A 480 9.51 -15.40 0.72
N CYS A 481 9.20 -15.62 1.99
CA CYS A 481 9.61 -14.74 3.06
C CYS A 481 11.11 -14.83 3.35
N SER A 482 11.62 -13.84 4.07
CA SER A 482 12.96 -13.92 4.67
C SER A 482 13.08 -15.13 5.61
N PRO A 483 14.22 -15.85 5.60
CA PRO A 483 14.51 -16.91 6.57
C PRO A 483 14.40 -16.46 8.03
N ARG A 484 14.55 -15.14 8.29
CA ARG A 484 14.32 -14.52 9.61
C ARG A 484 12.94 -14.82 10.20
N TRP A 485 11.96 -15.12 9.36
CA TRP A 485 10.60 -15.51 9.77
C TRP A 485 10.40 -17.02 9.85
N SER A 486 11.04 -17.80 8.98
CA SER A 486 10.78 -19.24 8.84
C SER A 486 11.74 -20.14 9.61
N ASP A 487 12.95 -19.68 9.93
CA ASP A 487 14.01 -20.53 10.50
C ASP A 487 13.78 -20.87 11.97
N THR A 488 12.90 -20.15 12.65
CA THR A 488 12.63 -20.34 14.08
C THR A 488 11.14 -20.54 14.35
N PRO A 489 10.77 -21.36 15.36
CA PRO A 489 9.37 -21.50 15.78
C PRO A 489 8.74 -20.17 16.17
N ARG A 490 9.49 -19.29 16.83
CA ARG A 490 9.03 -17.95 17.25
C ARG A 490 8.78 -17.02 16.07
N GLY A 491 9.56 -17.15 14.99
CA GLY A 491 9.31 -16.43 13.74
C GLY A 491 7.95 -16.82 13.13
N LEU A 492 7.60 -18.11 13.13
CA LEU A 492 6.29 -18.58 12.67
C LEU A 492 5.15 -18.25 13.64
N GLU A 493 5.43 -18.21 14.94
CA GLU A 493 4.47 -17.76 15.95
C GLU A 493 4.08 -16.29 15.73
N TYR A 494 5.05 -15.44 15.39
CA TYR A 494 4.85 -13.99 15.25
C TYR A 494 4.42 -13.58 13.84
N GLY A 495 4.99 -14.21 12.81
CA GLY A 495 4.81 -13.85 11.40
C GLY A 495 3.88 -14.78 10.62
N GLY A 496 3.55 -15.95 11.15
CA GLY A 496 2.75 -16.98 10.46
C GLY A 496 1.24 -16.87 10.68
N PRO A 497 0.44 -17.82 10.15
CA PRO A 497 -1.03 -17.70 10.11
C PRO A 497 -1.67 -17.61 11.50
N GLY A 498 -1.04 -18.24 12.51
CA GLY A 498 -1.47 -18.20 13.90
C GLY A 498 -1.54 -16.79 14.48
N ALA A 499 -0.56 -15.92 14.16
CA ALA A 499 -0.52 -14.52 14.60
C ALA A 499 -1.73 -13.70 14.09
N PHE A 500 -2.31 -14.12 12.96
CA PHE A 500 -3.49 -13.49 12.37
C PHE A 500 -4.81 -14.13 12.83
N GLY A 501 -4.76 -15.08 13.78
CA GLY A 501 -5.92 -15.77 14.33
C GLY A 501 -6.22 -17.12 13.68
N TYR A 502 -5.41 -17.58 12.72
CA TYR A 502 -5.63 -18.86 12.02
C TYR A 502 -4.78 -19.98 12.62
N LYS A 503 -5.01 -20.30 13.90
CA LYS A 503 -4.21 -21.28 14.67
C LYS A 503 -4.20 -22.71 14.11
N ASN A 504 -5.18 -23.06 13.29
CA ASN A 504 -5.32 -24.40 12.72
C ASN A 504 -4.73 -24.51 11.29
N ILE A 505 -4.12 -23.43 10.77
CA ILE A 505 -3.46 -23.45 9.47
C ILE A 505 -1.96 -23.59 9.69
N GLU A 506 -1.40 -24.72 9.25
CA GLU A 506 0.03 -24.97 9.27
C GLU A 506 0.73 -24.23 8.13
N TYR A 507 1.82 -23.53 8.45
CA TYR A 507 2.63 -22.83 7.47
C TYR A 507 3.28 -23.82 6.49
N LYS A 508 3.11 -23.56 5.19
CA LYS A 508 3.82 -24.27 4.12
C LYS A 508 4.57 -23.26 3.26
N PRO A 509 5.92 -23.31 3.25
CA PRO A 509 6.72 -22.38 2.45
C PRO A 509 6.33 -22.43 0.98
N LEU A 510 6.20 -21.25 0.37
CA LEU A 510 5.98 -21.10 -1.06
C LEU A 510 7.24 -21.49 -1.86
N GLY A 511 8.41 -21.22 -1.29
CA GLY A 511 9.72 -21.34 -1.93
C GLY A 511 10.87 -21.01 -0.98
N THR A 512 12.01 -20.60 -1.53
CA THR A 512 13.20 -20.20 -0.76
C THR A 512 13.68 -18.84 -1.26
N LEU A 513 13.93 -17.92 -0.34
CA LEU A 513 14.56 -16.64 -0.65
C LEU A 513 16.06 -16.86 -0.84
N CYS A 514 16.56 -16.57 -2.05
CA CYS A 514 17.97 -16.75 -2.42
C CYS A 514 18.88 -15.62 -1.94
#